data_AF-A0AAP2CI33-F1
#
_entry.id   AF-A0AAP2CI33-F1
#
_cell.length_a   1.000
_cell.length_b   1.000
_cell.length_c   1.000
_cell.angle_alpha   90.00
_cell.angle_beta   90.00
_cell.angle_gamma   90.00
#
_symmetry.space_group_name_H-M   'P 1'
#
loop_
_entity.id
_entity.type
_entity.pdbx_description
1 polymer ?
#
loop_
_entity_poly.entity_id
_entity_poly.type
_entity_poly.pdbx_seq_one_letter_code
_entity_poly.pdbx_strand_id
1 'polypeptide(L)'
;MKKLLILLSFVTLVSSCAIFAQRDEYRLGMSENQFLRRNPHAVISQLDGETKVYRVQRDERFYVLATFVNQELTNVEEREVAPLWHRNNEQPDQ
;
A
#
# COMPACT_ATOMS: atom_id res chain seq x y z
N MET A 1 -6.94 46.24 -11.26
CA MET A 1 -6.38 45.25 -12.19
C MET A 1 -5.23 44.42 -11.60
N LYS A 2 -4.13 45.01 -11.11
CA LYS A 2 -2.93 44.26 -10.64
C LYS A 2 -3.14 43.39 -9.39
N LYS A 3 -4.02 43.79 -8.45
CA LYS A 3 -4.35 43.02 -7.24
C LYS A 3 -5.16 41.74 -7.53
N LEU A 4 -5.93 41.72 -8.63
CA LEU A 4 -6.76 40.57 -9.02
C LEU A 4 -5.88 39.43 -9.57
N LEU A 5 -4.84 39.78 -10.34
CA LEU A 5 -3.88 38.82 -10.87
C LEU A 5 -3.07 38.12 -9.77
N ILE A 6 -2.71 38.86 -8.71
CA ILE A 6 -2.00 38.31 -7.54
C ILE A 6 -2.88 37.34 -6.75
N LEU A 7 -4.19 37.62 -6.67
CA LEU A 7 -5.14 36.76 -5.97
C LEU A 7 -5.41 35.48 -6.77
N LEU A 8 -5.47 35.57 -8.10
CA LEU A 8 -5.62 34.42 -8.99
C LEU A 8 -4.40 33.48 -8.94
N SER A 9 -3.18 34.02 -8.88
CA SER A 9 -1.97 33.18 -8.79
C SER A 9 -1.93 32.41 -7.48
N PHE A 10 -2.35 33.01 -6.37
CA PHE A 10 -2.40 32.35 -5.07
C PHE A 10 -3.37 31.16 -5.03
N VAL A 11 -4.52 31.26 -5.69
CA VAL A 11 -5.49 30.15 -5.76
C VAL A 11 -4.92 28.95 -6.53
N THR A 12 -4.19 29.20 -7.62
CA THR A 12 -3.55 28.10 -8.40
C THR A 12 -2.45 27.39 -7.62
N LEU A 13 -1.66 28.12 -6.84
CA LEU A 13 -0.57 27.58 -6.01
C LEU A 13 -1.07 26.69 -4.87
N VAL A 14 -2.24 27.00 -4.28
CA VAL A 14 -2.82 26.17 -3.19
C VAL A 14 -3.56 24.96 -3.75
N SER A 15 -4.10 25.05 -4.97
CA SER A 15 -4.84 23.94 -5.61
C SER A 15 -3.96 22.75 -6.01
N SER A 16 -2.65 22.95 -6.23
CA SER A 16 -1.75 21.86 -6.63
C SER A 16 -1.42 20.88 -5.50
N CYS A 17 -1.61 21.27 -4.23
CA CYS A 17 -1.35 20.38 -3.09
C CYS A 17 -2.49 19.40 -2.80
N ALA A 18 -3.71 19.67 -3.26
CA ALA A 18 -4.87 18.82 -2.98
C ALA A 18 -4.94 17.54 -3.84
N ILE A 19 -4.25 17.53 -4.99
CA ILE A 19 -4.26 16.40 -5.93
C ILE A 19 -3.39 15.23 -5.42
N PHE A 20 -2.45 15.50 -4.52
CA PHE A 20 -1.55 14.51 -3.90
C PHE A 20 -2.07 13.97 -2.55
N ALA A 21 -3.33 14.20 -2.19
CA ALA A 21 -4.00 13.40 -1.18
C ALA A 21 -4.27 12.01 -1.76
N GLN A 22 -3.19 11.28 -1.98
CA GLN A 22 -3.15 9.87 -2.31
C GLN A 22 -4.12 9.21 -1.32
N ARG A 23 -5.17 8.57 -1.84
CA ARG A 23 -6.09 7.79 -1.00
C ARG A 23 -5.20 6.88 -0.16
N ASP A 24 -5.13 7.12 1.16
CA ASP A 24 -4.46 6.21 2.08
C ASP A 24 -5.18 4.86 2.00
N GLU A 25 -4.72 4.01 1.08
CA GLU A 25 -5.31 2.70 0.83
C GLU A 25 -5.18 1.83 2.07
N TYR A 26 -4.11 2.05 2.84
CA TYR A 26 -3.81 1.40 4.09
C TYR A 26 -3.57 2.44 5.19
N ARG A 27 -4.52 2.57 6.10
CA ARG A 27 -4.41 3.48 7.24
C ARG A 27 -4.19 2.66 8.51
N LEU A 28 -3.11 2.92 9.23
CA LEU A 28 -2.85 2.27 10.52
C LEU A 28 -4.04 2.46 11.47
N GLY A 29 -4.36 1.42 12.24
CA GLY A 29 -5.56 1.34 13.08
C GLY A 29 -6.87 1.07 12.33
N MET A 30 -6.85 0.88 11.00
CA MET A 30 -8.07 0.44 10.30
C MET A 30 -8.45 -0.98 10.71
N SER A 31 -9.75 -1.25 10.77
CA SER A 31 -10.23 -2.60 11.10
C SER A 31 -9.99 -3.59 9.96
N GLU A 32 -9.79 -4.85 10.31
CA GLU A 32 -9.63 -5.96 9.37
C GLU A 32 -10.79 -6.02 8.35
N ASN A 33 -12.04 -5.81 8.80
CA ASN A 33 -13.21 -5.78 7.93
C ASN A 33 -13.15 -4.62 6.91
N GLN A 34 -12.77 -3.43 7.37
CA GLN A 34 -12.61 -2.27 6.48
C GLN A 34 -11.54 -2.53 5.42
N PHE A 35 -10.45 -3.21 5.80
CA PHE A 35 -9.37 -3.58 4.90
C PHE A 35 -9.81 -4.60 3.85
N LEU A 36 -10.47 -5.69 4.27
CA LEU A 36 -10.90 -6.77 3.37
C LEU A 36 -11.97 -6.31 2.38
N ARG A 37 -12.83 -5.35 2.77
CA ARG A 37 -13.79 -4.71 1.85
C ARG A 37 -13.12 -3.94 0.72
N ARG A 38 -11.96 -3.34 0.99
CA ARG A 38 -11.17 -2.60 -0.02
C ARG A 38 -10.28 -3.54 -0.83
N ASN A 39 -9.85 -4.65 -0.22
CA ASN A 39 -8.92 -5.60 -0.80
C ASN A 39 -9.55 -7.01 -0.83
N PRO A 40 -10.58 -7.26 -1.67
CA PRO A 40 -11.31 -8.53 -1.68
C PRO A 40 -10.45 -9.72 -2.13
N HIS A 41 -9.33 -9.45 -2.81
CA HIS A 41 -8.37 -10.46 -3.27
C HIS A 41 -7.19 -10.66 -2.31
N ALA A 42 -7.26 -10.08 -1.10
CA ALA A 42 -6.25 -10.30 -0.07
C ALA A 42 -6.20 -11.77 0.35
N VAL A 43 -5.01 -12.35 0.42
CA VAL A 43 -4.78 -13.74 0.81
C VAL A 43 -4.07 -13.78 2.16
N ILE A 44 -4.45 -14.68 3.07
CA ILE A 44 -3.75 -14.85 4.34
C ILE A 44 -2.35 -15.45 4.06
N SER A 45 -1.30 -14.72 4.44
CA SER A 45 0.09 -15.17 4.37
C SER A 45 0.58 -15.80 5.67
N GLN A 46 0.08 -15.32 6.81
CA GLN A 46 0.40 -15.84 8.14
C GLN A 46 -0.79 -15.65 9.08
N LEU A 47 -0.99 -16.61 9.98
CA LEU A 47 -2.02 -16.60 11.01
C LEU A 47 -1.42 -17.18 12.29
N ASP A 48 -1.25 -16.34 13.31
CA ASP A 48 -0.68 -16.74 14.60
C ASP A 48 -1.40 -16.02 15.75
N GLY A 49 -2.24 -16.75 16.49
CA GLY A 49 -3.04 -16.21 17.59
C GLY A 49 -3.86 -14.98 17.17
N GLU A 50 -3.55 -13.84 17.79
CA GLU A 50 -4.18 -12.54 17.53
C GLU A 50 -3.58 -11.78 16.34
N THR A 51 -2.50 -12.31 15.74
CA THR A 51 -1.78 -11.71 14.62
C THR A 51 -2.18 -12.36 13.30
N LYS A 52 -2.56 -11.55 12.32
CA LYS A 52 -2.86 -11.99 10.95
C LYS A 52 -2.06 -11.16 9.96
N VAL A 53 -1.47 -11.80 8.96
CA VAL A 53 -0.79 -11.10 7.87
C VAL A 53 -1.51 -11.41 6.57
N TYR A 54 -2.00 -10.37 5.91
CA TYR A 54 -2.61 -10.46 4.59
C TYR A 54 -1.64 -10.02 3.51
N ARG A 55 -1.57 -10.77 2.42
CA ARG A 55 -0.89 -10.40 1.20
C ARG A 55 -1.89 -9.86 0.18
N VAL A 56 -1.62 -8.66 -0.33
CA VAL A 56 -2.37 -8.04 -1.43
C VAL A 56 -1.45 -7.90 -2.63
N GLN A 57 -1.80 -8.53 -3.75
CA GLN A 57 -1.07 -8.34 -4.99
C GLN A 57 -1.36 -6.94 -5.55
N ARG A 58 -0.32 -6.17 -5.87
CA ARG A 58 -0.47 -4.84 -6.48
C ARG A 58 -0.19 -4.88 -7.97
N ASP A 59 0.95 -5.44 -8.33
CA ASP A 59 1.43 -5.60 -9.70
C ASP A 59 2.01 -7.00 -9.89
N GLU A 60 2.50 -7.34 -11.08
CA GLU A 60 3.17 -8.63 -11.33
C GLU A 60 4.42 -8.84 -10.45
N ARG A 61 5.04 -7.74 -10.00
CA ARG A 61 6.31 -7.74 -9.27
C ARG A 61 6.19 -7.39 -7.80
N PHE A 62 5.14 -6.70 -7.38
CA PHE A 62 5.05 -6.18 -6.01
C PHE A 62 3.79 -6.68 -5.31
N TYR A 63 3.95 -6.98 -4.02
CA TYR A 63 2.86 -7.31 -3.12
C TYR A 63 3.02 -6.55 -1.81
N VAL A 64 1.88 -6.30 -1.17
CA VAL A 64 1.82 -5.66 0.15
C VAL A 64 1.49 -6.70 1.20
N LEU A 65 2.21 -6.69 2.31
CA LEU A 65 1.90 -7.41 3.53
C LEU A 65 1.27 -6.45 4.54
N ALA A 66 0.02 -6.71 4.90
CA ALA A 66 -0.73 -5.96 5.89
C ALA A 66 -0.87 -6.80 7.15
N THR A 67 -0.24 -6.36 8.24
CA THR A 67 -0.24 -7.06 9.53
C THR A 67 -1.30 -6.48 10.44
N PHE A 68 -2.17 -7.35 10.93
CA PHE A 68 -3.22 -7.06 11.89
C PHE A 68 -2.86 -7.68 13.23
N VAL A 69 -3.03 -6.92 14.30
CA VAL A 69 -2.98 -7.42 15.67
C VAL A 69 -4.29 -7.01 16.32
N ASN A 70 -5.00 -7.94 16.95
CA ASN A 70 -6.30 -7.65 17.57
C ASN A 70 -7.30 -6.97 16.61
N GLN A 71 -7.30 -7.42 15.34
CA GLN A 71 -8.18 -6.95 14.26
C GLN A 71 -7.91 -5.51 13.79
N GLU A 72 -6.81 -4.88 14.23
CA GLU A 72 -6.38 -3.56 13.79
C GLU A 72 -5.10 -3.62 12.97
N LEU A 73 -5.04 -2.86 11.88
CA LEU A 73 -3.85 -2.78 11.02
C LEU A 73 -2.71 -2.09 11.77
N THR A 74 -1.64 -2.80 12.07
CA THR A 74 -0.48 -2.28 12.82
C THR A 74 0.74 -2.04 11.94
N ASN A 75 0.88 -2.77 10.84
CA ASN A 75 2.02 -2.61 9.93
C ASN A 75 1.62 -2.89 8.48
N VAL A 76 2.29 -2.22 7.54
CA VAL A 76 2.17 -2.37 6.10
C VAL A 76 3.56 -2.37 5.49
N GLU A 77 3.91 -3.46 4.80
CA GLU A 77 5.19 -3.60 4.11
C GLU A 77 4.95 -3.87 2.63
N GLU A 78 5.71 -3.23 1.75
CA GLU A 78 5.74 -3.57 0.33
C GLU A 78 6.97 -4.42 0.04
N ARG A 79 6.79 -5.50 -0.72
CA ARG A 79 7.85 -6.43 -1.09
C ARG A 79 7.79 -6.76 -2.56
N GLU A 80 8.97 -6.98 -3.14
CA GLU A 80 9.11 -7.49 -4.49
C GLU A 80 9.04 -9.03 -4.49
N VAL A 81 8.33 -9.61 -5.45
CA VAL A 81 8.33 -11.04 -5.74
C VAL A 81 9.68 -11.38 -6.35
N ALA A 82 10.59 -11.93 -5.54
CA ALA A 82 11.91 -12.50 -5.86
C ALA A 82 12.68 -11.82 -7.01
N PRO A 83 13.87 -11.24 -6.75
CA PRO A 83 14.65 -10.64 -7.81
C PRO A 83 15.03 -11.67 -8.89
N LEU A 84 14.80 -11.35 -10.16
CA LEU A 84 15.09 -12.24 -11.31
C LEU A 84 16.57 -12.66 -11.41
N TRP A 85 17.50 -12.04 -10.68
CA TRP A 85 18.91 -12.41 -10.68
C TRP A 85 19.24 -13.71 -9.93
N HIS A 86 18.34 -14.24 -9.09
CA HIS A 86 18.54 -15.54 -8.44
C HIS A 86 18.23 -16.74 -9.34
N ARG A 87 17.59 -16.54 -10.50
CA ARG A 87 17.08 -17.66 -11.32
C ARG A 87 18.18 -18.46 -12.05
N ASN A 88 19.42 -17.97 -12.06
CA ASN A 88 20.53 -18.60 -12.79
C ASN A 88 21.50 -19.41 -11.91
N ASN A 89 21.33 -19.44 -10.57
CA ASN A 89 22.28 -20.09 -9.67
C ASN A 89 21.75 -21.38 -9.02
N GLU A 90 20.50 -21.77 -9.27
CA GLU A 90 19.84 -22.94 -8.65
C GLU A 90 19.53 -24.06 -9.65
N GLN A 91 20.29 -24.16 -10.74
CA GLN A 91 20.26 -25.34 -11.60
C GLN A 91 21.36 -26.28 -11.12
N PRO A 92 21.08 -27.31 -10.28
CA PRO A 92 22.03 -28.40 -10.14
C PRO A 92 22.03 -29.14 -11.47
N ASP A 93 23.18 -29.16 -12.13
CA ASP A 93 23.46 -30.00 -13.29
C ASP A 93 22.91 -31.43 -13.03
N GLN A 94 21.97 -31.86 -13.87
CA GLN A 94 21.58 -33.27 -13.98
C GLN A 94 22.51 -34.00 -14.94
#